data_AF-A0A7C7Q574-F1
#
_entry.id   AF-A0A7C7Q574-F1
#
_cell.length_a   1.000
_cell.length_b   1.000
_cell.length_c   1.000
_cell.angle_alpha   90.00
_cell.angle_beta   90.00
_cell.angle_gamma   90.00
#
_symmetry.space_group_name_H-M   'P 1'
#
loop_
_entity.id
_entity.type
_entity.pdbx_description
1 polymer ?
#
loop_
_entity_poly.entity_id
_entity_poly.type
_entity_poly.pdbx_seq_one_letter_code
_entity_poly.pdbx_strand_id
1 'polypeptide(L)'
;VEGQSLDSAYSDDENSSKVSSGIEVEDWRNAPEVVMEQRELGRAIEEALNALSPDHRAIVVLRDIEGLSYEEIAEVLGCSVAAVKSRLFRARSHLREMLRPYLEP
;
A
#
# COMPACT_ATOMS: atom_id res chain seq x y z
N VAL A 1 -10.44 -19.78 45.38
CA VAL A 1 -9.48 -19.21 46.34
C VAL A 1 -8.17 -19.92 46.08
N GLU A 2 -7.08 -19.33 45.62
CA GLU A 2 -6.58 -17.96 45.47
C GLU A 2 -5.63 -18.00 44.25
N GLY A 3 -5.54 -17.01 43.36
CA GLY A 3 -5.05 -15.66 43.64
C GLY A 3 -3.53 -15.58 43.44
N GLN A 4 -3.05 -15.62 42.19
CA GLN A 4 -1.68 -15.29 41.76
C GLN A 4 -1.75 -14.88 40.27
N SER A 5 -1.17 -13.81 39.75
CA SER A 5 -0.46 -12.66 40.29
C SER A 5 -0.68 -11.54 39.26
N LEU A 6 -1.06 -10.35 39.74
CA LEU A 6 -0.98 -9.12 38.96
C LEU A 6 0.50 -8.75 38.74
N ASP A 7 0.69 -7.83 37.79
CA ASP A 7 1.84 -6.94 37.62
C ASP A 7 2.98 -7.47 36.75
N SER A 8 2.86 -7.19 35.45
CA SER A 8 4.03 -6.90 34.62
C SER A 8 3.85 -5.48 34.11
N ALA A 9 4.49 -4.56 34.82
CA ALA A 9 4.62 -3.16 34.50
C ALA A 9 5.08 -2.96 33.05
N TYR A 10 4.22 -2.38 32.21
CA TYR A 10 4.65 -1.67 31.02
C TYR A 10 5.27 -0.37 31.49
N SER A 11 6.59 -0.32 31.52
CA SER A 11 7.36 0.87 31.85
C SER A 11 7.05 2.00 30.86
N ASP A 12 6.53 3.10 31.40
CA ASP A 12 6.61 4.44 30.81
C ASP A 12 8.09 4.80 30.62
N ASP A 13 8.57 4.81 29.38
CA ASP A 13 9.80 5.50 29.01
C ASP A 13 9.41 6.79 28.27
N GLU A 14 9.05 7.79 29.07
CA GLU A 14 9.14 9.20 28.70
C GLU A 14 10.61 9.52 28.40
N ASN A 15 11.03 9.39 27.14
CA ASN A 15 12.21 10.13 26.68
C ASN A 15 11.78 11.44 26.04
N SER A 16 11.48 12.40 26.92
CA SER A 16 11.48 13.83 26.62
C SER A 16 12.90 14.27 26.29
N SER A 17 13.30 14.19 25.02
CA SER A 17 14.44 14.96 24.51
C SER A 17 13.93 16.15 23.67
N LYS A 18 13.84 17.30 24.35
CA LYS A 18 13.64 18.63 23.76
C LYS A 18 14.72 18.90 22.70
N VAL A 19 14.37 18.84 21.42
CA VAL A 19 15.09 19.57 20.38
C VAL A 19 14.48 20.96 20.29
N SER A 20 15.13 21.90 20.97
CA SER A 20 14.94 23.33 20.78
C SER A 20 16.03 23.83 19.83
N SER A 21 15.72 23.87 18.54
CA SER A 21 16.42 24.67 17.55
C SER A 21 15.43 25.06 16.47
N GLY A 22 15.10 26.36 16.38
CA GLY A 22 14.20 26.93 15.38
C GLY A 22 14.80 26.87 13.97
N ILE A 23 14.79 25.68 13.39
CA ILE A 23 14.87 25.49 11.94
C ILE A 23 13.41 25.42 11.51
N GLU A 24 12.92 26.44 10.81
CA GLU A 24 11.73 26.29 9.99
C GLU A 24 12.11 25.26 8.93
N VAL A 25 11.83 23.99 9.21
CA VAL A 25 12.07 22.91 8.27
C VAL A 25 11.01 23.12 7.20
N GLU A 26 11.35 23.84 6.15
CA GLU A 26 10.55 23.88 4.93
C GLU A 26 10.22 22.42 4.59
N ASP A 27 8.94 22.06 4.66
CA ASP A 27 8.52 20.69 4.40
C ASP A 27 8.69 20.45 2.90
N TRP A 28 9.88 20.00 2.51
CA TRP A 28 10.29 19.75 1.13
C TRP A 28 9.33 18.82 0.39
N ARG A 29 8.53 18.03 1.12
CA ARG A 29 7.44 17.20 0.58
C ARG A 29 6.32 18.02 -0.07
N ASN A 30 6.16 19.27 0.33
CA ASN A 30 5.15 20.21 -0.19
C ASN A 30 5.72 21.16 -1.26
N ALA A 31 6.99 20.98 -1.66
CA ALA A 31 7.56 21.75 -2.75
C ALA A 31 6.66 21.58 -4.01
N PRO A 32 6.37 22.66 -4.76
CA PRO A 32 5.41 22.60 -5.87
C PRO A 32 5.75 21.54 -6.92
N GLU A 33 7.04 21.32 -7.20
CA GLU A 33 7.56 20.29 -8.09
C GLU A 33 7.23 18.89 -7.58
N VAL A 34 7.53 18.60 -6.31
CA VAL A 34 7.26 17.31 -5.65
C VAL A 34 5.76 17.00 -5.61
N VAL A 35 4.92 18.00 -5.36
CA VAL A 35 3.46 17.84 -5.37
C VAL A 35 2.94 17.57 -6.78
N MET A 36 3.52 18.21 -7.81
CA MET A 36 3.13 17.98 -9.20
C MET A 36 3.54 16.59 -9.69
N GLU A 37 4.76 16.15 -9.38
CA GLU A 37 5.23 14.80 -9.70
C GLU A 37 4.37 13.71 -9.05
N GLN A 38 4.01 13.89 -7.76
CA GLN A 38 3.11 12.96 -7.07
C GLN A 38 1.72 12.90 -7.71
N ARG A 39 1.19 14.05 -8.16
CA ARG A 39 -0.11 14.11 -8.86
C ARG A 39 -0.04 13.42 -10.21
N GLU A 40 1.06 13.58 -10.94
CA GLU A 40 1.26 12.92 -12.22
C GLU A 40 1.35 11.40 -12.05
N LEU A 41 2.14 10.93 -11.09
CA LEU A 41 2.21 9.51 -10.75
C LEU A 41 0.84 8.95 -10.34
N GLY A 42 0.09 9.69 -9.51
CA GLY A 42 -1.26 9.31 -9.10
C GLY A 42 -2.20 9.11 -10.30
N ARG A 43 -2.19 10.05 -11.25
CA ARG A 43 -2.96 9.93 -12.51
C ARG A 43 -2.52 8.74 -13.34
N ALA A 44 -1.22 8.53 -13.49
CA ALA A 44 -0.69 7.39 -14.22
C ALA A 44 -1.12 6.05 -13.61
N ILE A 45 -1.16 5.95 -12.27
CA ILE A 45 -1.67 4.76 -11.56
C ILE A 45 -3.15 4.55 -11.83
N GLU A 46 -3.98 5.60 -11.75
CA GLU A 46 -5.41 5.50 -12.05
C GLU A 46 -5.67 5.05 -13.50
N GLU A 47 -4.96 5.64 -14.47
CA GLU A 47 -5.03 5.25 -15.88
C GLU A 47 -4.59 3.80 -16.10
N ALA A 48 -3.49 3.39 -15.46
CA ALA A 48 -2.98 2.02 -15.50
C ALA A 48 -4.00 1.01 -14.95
N LEU A 49 -4.64 1.32 -13.82
CA LEU A 49 -5.70 0.47 -13.25
C LEU A 49 -6.94 0.40 -14.16
N ASN A 50 -7.30 1.51 -14.79
CA ASN A 50 -8.43 1.57 -15.73
C ASN A 50 -8.16 0.81 -17.04
N ALA A 51 -6.91 0.74 -17.48
CA ALA A 51 -6.49 -0.01 -18.66
C ALA A 51 -6.51 -1.53 -18.46
N LEU A 52 -6.49 -2.02 -17.20
CA LEU A 52 -6.67 -3.44 -16.91
C LEU A 52 -8.08 -3.91 -17.29
N SER A 53 -8.19 -5.19 -17.69
CA SER A 53 -9.48 -5.84 -17.80
C SER A 53 -10.20 -5.83 -16.45
N PRO A 54 -11.56 -5.82 -16.42
CA PRO A 54 -12.32 -5.82 -15.18
C PRO A 54 -11.88 -6.91 -14.19
N ASP A 55 -11.66 -8.14 -14.68
CA ASP A 55 -11.18 -9.27 -13.88
C ASP A 55 -9.80 -9.03 -13.26
N HIS A 56 -8.87 -8.45 -14.02
CA HIS A 56 -7.53 -8.15 -13.53
C HIS A 56 -7.55 -7.02 -12.51
N ARG A 57 -8.31 -5.95 -12.78
CA ARG A 57 -8.49 -4.83 -11.83
C ARG A 57 -9.10 -5.32 -10.52
N ALA A 58 -10.16 -6.12 -10.58
CA ALA A 58 -10.81 -6.66 -9.38
C ALA A 58 -9.83 -7.47 -8.51
N ILE A 59 -9.03 -8.36 -9.12
CA ILE A 59 -8.03 -9.15 -8.38
C ILE A 59 -6.95 -8.26 -7.74
N VAL A 60 -6.47 -7.24 -8.45
CA VAL A 60 -5.47 -6.31 -7.89
C VAL A 60 -6.06 -5.52 -6.73
N VAL A 61 -7.27 -4.97 -6.88
CA VAL A 61 -7.92 -4.20 -5.81
C VAL A 61 -8.13 -5.07 -4.57
N LEU A 62 -8.72 -6.26 -4.74
CA LEU A 62 -8.97 -7.15 -3.61
C LEU A 62 -7.68 -7.59 -2.90
N ARG A 63 -6.59 -7.79 -3.65
CA ARG A 63 -5.33 -8.25 -3.06
C ARG A 63 -4.46 -7.13 -2.49
N ASP A 64 -4.29 -6.06 -3.26
CA ASP A 64 -3.24 -5.07 -3.03
C ASP A 64 -3.77 -3.83 -2.28
N ILE A 65 -5.08 -3.60 -2.33
CA ILE A 65 -5.74 -2.49 -1.62
C ILE A 65 -6.52 -3.01 -0.42
N GLU A 66 -7.41 -3.99 -0.62
CA GLU A 66 -8.26 -4.53 0.44
C GLU A 66 -7.55 -5.59 1.31
N GLY A 67 -6.44 -6.15 0.82
CA GLY A 67 -5.59 -7.07 1.60
C GLY A 67 -6.11 -8.50 1.75
N LEU A 68 -7.09 -8.93 0.95
CA LEU A 68 -7.65 -10.29 1.04
C LEU A 68 -6.62 -11.38 0.73
N SER A 69 -6.79 -12.54 1.37
CA SER A 69 -6.07 -13.77 1.04
C SER A 69 -6.42 -14.30 -0.35
N TYR A 70 -5.60 -15.20 -0.90
CA TYR A 70 -5.90 -15.78 -2.22
C TYR A 70 -7.13 -16.68 -2.18
N GLU A 71 -7.37 -17.32 -1.04
CA GLU A 71 -8.52 -18.16 -0.75
C GLU A 71 -9.81 -17.32 -0.73
N GLU A 72 -9.83 -16.21 0.02
CA GLU A 72 -11.00 -15.31 0.06
C GLU A 72 -11.28 -14.70 -1.31
N ILE A 73 -10.25 -14.30 -2.07
CA ILE A 73 -10.43 -13.78 -3.44
C ILE A 73 -11.01 -14.86 -4.36
N ALA A 74 -10.55 -16.11 -4.23
CA ALA A 74 -11.05 -17.23 -5.01
C ALA A 74 -12.55 -17.47 -4.74
N GLU A 75 -12.97 -17.38 -3.47
CA GLU A 75 -14.37 -17.46 -3.05
C GLU A 75 -15.20 -16.30 -3.59
N VAL A 76 -14.75 -15.06 -3.42
CA VAL A 76 -15.45 -13.84 -3.89
C VAL A 76 -15.66 -13.86 -5.40
N LEU A 77 -14.67 -14.32 -6.17
CA LEU A 77 -14.71 -14.33 -7.64
C LEU A 77 -15.22 -15.66 -8.24
N GLY A 78 -15.54 -16.66 -7.41
CA GLY A 78 -16.01 -17.97 -7.86
C GLY A 78 -15.01 -18.70 -8.76
N CYS A 79 -13.71 -18.60 -8.47
CA CYS A 79 -12.65 -19.23 -9.27
C CYS A 79 -11.67 -20.02 -8.38
N SER A 80 -10.66 -20.66 -8.97
CA SER A 80 -9.65 -21.39 -8.20
C SER A 80 -8.53 -20.48 -7.70
N VAL A 81 -7.90 -20.83 -6.58
CA VAL A 81 -6.69 -20.12 -6.06
C VAL A 81 -5.57 -20.09 -7.11
N ALA A 82 -5.43 -21.13 -7.94
CA ALA A 82 -4.48 -21.14 -9.06
C ALA A 82 -4.82 -20.10 -10.14
N ALA A 83 -6.11 -19.90 -10.43
CA ALA A 83 -6.57 -18.83 -11.32
C ALA A 83 -6.27 -17.45 -10.72
N VAL A 84 -6.50 -17.25 -9.41
CA VAL A 84 -6.17 -15.99 -8.71
C VAL A 84 -4.68 -15.68 -8.86
N LYS A 85 -3.80 -16.62 -8.52
CA LYS A 85 -2.33 -16.43 -8.62
C LYS A 85 -1.89 -16.06 -10.03
N SER A 86 -2.37 -16.79 -11.04
CA SER A 86 -1.99 -16.54 -12.44
C SER A 86 -2.53 -15.23 -12.99
N ARG A 87 -3.78 -14.86 -12.67
CA ARG A 87 -4.38 -13.57 -13.04
C ARG A 87 -3.68 -12.40 -12.35
N LEU A 88 -3.38 -12.51 -11.05
CA LEU A 88 -2.68 -11.48 -10.30
C LEU A 88 -1.28 -11.23 -10.86
N PHE A 89 -0.54 -12.29 -11.19
CA PHE A 89 0.78 -12.15 -11.80
C PHE A 89 0.72 -11.39 -13.13
N ARG A 90 -0.26 -11.72 -13.99
CA ARG A 90 -0.47 -11.04 -15.28
C ARG A 90 -0.87 -9.59 -15.09
N ALA A 91 -1.81 -9.32 -14.19
CA ALA A 91 -2.28 -7.97 -13.87
C ALA A 91 -1.12 -7.09 -13.39
N ARG A 92 -0.33 -7.55 -12.41
CA ARG A 92 0.84 -6.81 -11.90
C ARG A 92 1.94 -6.65 -12.94
N SER A 93 2.13 -7.62 -13.83
CA SER A 93 3.10 -7.48 -14.93
C SER A 93 2.67 -6.41 -15.93
N HIS A 94 1.37 -6.31 -16.23
CA HIS A 94 0.83 -5.26 -17.08
C HIS A 94 0.99 -3.88 -16.41
N LEU A 95 0.61 -3.75 -15.13
CA LEU A 95 0.81 -2.51 -14.38
C LEU A 95 2.27 -2.07 -14.36
N ARG A 96 3.20 -3.00 -14.13
CA ARG A 96 4.64 -2.71 -14.14
C ARG A 96 5.11 -2.18 -15.48
N GLU A 97 4.66 -2.74 -16.61
CA GLU A 97 5.05 -2.24 -17.92
C GLU A 97 4.51 -0.83 -18.18
N MET A 98 3.24 -0.57 -17.82
CA MET A 98 2.62 0.76 -17.99
C MET A 98 3.28 1.82 -17.10
N LEU A 99 3.67 1.44 -15.89
CA LEU A 99 4.25 2.35 -14.90
C LEU A 99 5.78 2.41 -14.96
N ARG A 100 6.44 1.63 -15.83
CA ARG A 100 7.91 1.61 -15.96
C ARG A 100 8.53 3.01 -16.09
N PRO A 101 7.98 3.95 -16.89
CA PRO A 101 8.54 5.29 -17.02
C PRO A 101 8.62 6.07 -15.69
N TYR A 102 7.84 5.68 -14.69
CA TYR A 102 7.78 6.34 -13.39
C TYR A 102 8.54 5.58 -12.28
N LEU A 103 8.98 4.34 -12.53
CA LEU A 103 9.65 3.48 -11.55
C LEU A 103 11.17 3.43 -11.70
N GLU A 104 11.69 3.68 -12.90
CA GLU A 104 13.11 3.68 -13.23
C GLU A 104 13.48 5.06 -13.80
N PRO A 105 13.82 6.05 -12.94
CA PRO A 105 14.27 7.38 -13.38
C PRO A 105 15.67 7.37 -14.00
#